data_AF-A0A7D9L7J6-F1
#
_entry.id   AF-A0A7D9L7J6-F1
#
_cell.length_a   1.000
_cell.length_b   1.000
_cell.length_c   1.000
_cell.angle_alpha   90.00
_cell.angle_beta   90.00
_cell.angle_gamma   90.00
#
_symmetry.space_group_name_H-M   'P 1'
#
loop_
_entity.id
_entity.type
_entity.pdbx_description
1 polymer ?
#
loop_
_entity_poly.entity_id
_entity_poly.type
_entity_poly.pdbx_seq_one_letter_code
_entity_poly.pdbx_strand_id
1 'polypeptide(L)'
;DSKFVSATYRLFKTSKKPDEKCCCSVKYKGSMIEIPETFKFDDQHTFDSNFQTVSCDIVNVLKNSRYSQHLEFKDAESTCTAPCASTNSADPFELANAGTEKPPCCKKAKACC
;
A
#
# COMPACT_ATOMS: atom_id res chain seq x y z
N ASP A 1 -0.17 25.19 18.96
CA ASP A 1 0.92 24.18 18.94
C ASP A 1 1.14 23.65 17.54
N SER A 2 2.40 23.50 17.13
CA SER A 2 2.79 22.90 15.84
C SER A 2 3.24 21.46 16.05
N LYS A 3 2.78 20.54 15.20
CA LYS A 3 3.18 19.12 15.19
C LYS A 3 4.03 18.84 13.94
N PHE A 4 5.00 17.94 14.07
CA PHE A 4 5.90 17.55 12.98
C PHE A 4 5.97 16.01 12.89
N VAL A 5 5.98 15.49 11.66
CA VAL A 5 6.10 14.06 11.36
C VAL A 5 7.04 13.83 10.19
N SER A 6 7.72 12.68 10.21
CA SER A 6 8.48 12.19 9.06
C SER A 6 7.66 11.11 8.37
N ALA A 7 7.23 11.37 7.13
CA ALA A 7 6.38 10.47 6.37
C ALA A 7 7.06 10.06 5.05
N THR A 8 6.86 8.81 4.65
CA THR A 8 7.30 8.31 3.34
C THR A 8 6.09 8.13 2.45
N TYR A 9 5.98 8.96 1.42
CA TYR A 9 4.90 8.86 0.42
C TYR A 9 5.33 8.06 -0.79
N ARG A 10 4.39 7.35 -1.40
CA ARG A 10 4.55 6.69 -2.70
C ARG A 10 3.62 7.37 -3.70
N LEU A 11 4.19 8.17 -4.61
CA LEU A 11 3.43 8.84 -5.65
C LEU A 11 3.61 8.11 -6.97
N PHE A 12 2.51 7.64 -7.57
CA PHE A 12 2.52 6.93 -8.83
C PHE A 12 1.93 7.79 -9.94
N LYS A 13 2.60 7.80 -11.09
CA LYS A 13 2.06 8.38 -12.32
C LYS A 13 1.23 7.32 -13.03
N THR A 14 -0.05 7.61 -13.30
CA THR A 14 -0.95 6.74 -14.07
C THR A 14 -1.47 7.50 -15.29
N SER A 15 -1.71 6.80 -16.40
CA SER A 15 -2.13 7.39 -17.68
C SER A 15 -3.64 7.38 -17.91
N LYS A 16 -4.39 6.62 -17.10
CA LYS A 16 -5.83 6.41 -17.27
C LYS A 16 -6.62 7.04 -16.12
N LYS A 17 -7.75 7.66 -16.47
CA LYS A 17 -8.84 7.91 -15.52
C LYS A 17 -9.31 6.54 -15.00
N PRO A 18 -9.62 6.40 -13.69
CA PRO A 18 -10.12 5.14 -13.18
C PRO A 18 -11.40 4.78 -13.94
N ASP A 19 -11.46 3.57 -14.51
CA ASP A 19 -12.76 3.03 -14.90
C ASP A 19 -13.50 2.76 -13.59
N GLU A 20 -14.47 3.62 -13.26
CA GLU A 20 -15.23 3.63 -11.99
C GLU A 20 -15.95 2.31 -11.65
N LYS A 21 -15.92 1.32 -12.55
CA LYS A 21 -16.69 0.08 -12.47
C LYS A 21 -15.88 -1.17 -12.14
N CYS A 22 -14.58 -1.06 -11.86
CA CYS A 22 -13.73 -2.21 -11.58
C CYS A 22 -13.43 -2.37 -10.09
N CYS A 23 -14.37 -2.94 -9.34
CA CYS A 23 -13.97 -3.69 -8.15
C CYS A 23 -13.03 -4.81 -8.64
N CYS A 24 -11.81 -4.88 -8.14
CA CYS A 24 -10.87 -5.92 -8.53
C CYS A 24 -10.24 -6.48 -7.27
N SER A 25 -10.15 -7.80 -7.19
CA SER A 25 -9.37 -8.46 -6.15
C SER A 25 -7.95 -8.71 -6.65
N VAL A 26 -6.99 -8.54 -5.76
CA VAL A 26 -5.55 -8.70 -6.04
C VAL A 26 -4.97 -9.72 -5.06
N LYS A 27 -4.12 -10.62 -5.55
CA LYS A 27 -3.27 -11.47 -4.71
C LYS A 27 -1.80 -11.37 -5.14
N TYR A 28 -0.91 -11.64 -4.20
CA TYR A 28 0.53 -11.73 -4.42
C TYR A 28 0.93 -13.14 -4.80
N LYS A 29 1.76 -13.27 -5.86
CA LYS A 29 2.21 -14.56 -6.38
C LYS A 29 3.36 -15.20 -5.59
N GLY A 30 3.95 -14.50 -4.62
CA GLY A 30 5.14 -14.96 -3.91
C GLY A 30 6.41 -14.97 -4.79
N SER A 31 6.45 -14.14 -5.83
CA SER A 31 7.49 -14.19 -6.87
C SER A 31 8.74 -13.34 -6.57
N MET A 32 8.73 -12.50 -5.54
CA MET A 32 9.94 -11.78 -5.09
C MET A 32 10.66 -12.62 -4.04
N ILE A 33 11.86 -13.10 -4.38
CA ILE A 33 12.63 -14.08 -3.59
C ILE A 33 12.87 -13.60 -2.15
N GLU A 34 13.13 -12.31 -1.95
CA GLU A 34 13.43 -11.75 -0.63
C GLU A 34 12.20 -11.71 0.30
N ILE A 35 10.99 -11.69 -0.27
CA ILE A 35 9.73 -11.54 0.45
C ILE A 35 8.66 -12.48 -0.15
N PRO A 36 8.82 -13.81 -0.02
CA PRO A 36 7.95 -14.76 -0.73
C PRO A 36 6.54 -14.84 -0.14
N GLU A 37 6.35 -14.47 1.13
CA GLU A 37 5.07 -14.66 1.83
C GLU A 37 4.10 -13.50 1.62
N THR A 38 4.59 -12.27 1.76
CA THR A 38 3.75 -11.07 1.72
C THR A 38 4.42 -9.92 0.98
N PHE A 39 3.60 -9.06 0.38
CA PHE A 39 4.01 -7.84 -0.27
C PHE A 39 3.31 -6.64 0.39
N LYS A 40 4.03 -5.91 1.25
CA LYS A 40 3.55 -4.66 1.87
C LYS A 40 3.70 -3.49 0.89
N PHE A 41 2.58 -3.07 0.29
CA PHE A 41 2.55 -1.98 -0.67
C PHE A 41 2.49 -0.60 0.01
N ASP A 42 1.71 -0.45 1.07
CA ASP A 42 1.72 0.73 1.94
C ASP A 42 1.25 0.32 3.34
N ASP A 43 0.82 1.26 4.17
CA ASP A 43 0.38 0.95 5.53
C ASP A 43 -0.98 0.21 5.59
N GLN A 44 -1.84 0.42 4.59
CA GLN A 44 -3.18 -0.16 4.53
C GLN A 44 -3.23 -1.42 3.64
N HIS A 45 -2.27 -1.60 2.75
CA HIS A 45 -2.28 -2.67 1.75
C HIS A 45 -1.10 -3.63 1.93
N THR A 46 -1.40 -4.84 2.41
CA THR A 46 -0.47 -5.96 2.45
C THR A 46 -1.07 -7.17 1.74
N PHE A 47 -0.47 -7.55 0.62
CA PHE A 47 -0.96 -8.64 -0.23
C PHE A 47 -0.26 -9.95 0.10
N ASP A 48 -1.03 -11.03 0.18
CA ASP A 48 -0.56 -12.40 0.40
C ASP A 48 -1.08 -13.31 -0.73
N SER A 49 -1.03 -14.62 -0.55
CA SER A 49 -1.52 -15.59 -1.53
C SER A 49 -3.05 -15.62 -1.68
N ASN A 50 -3.78 -14.85 -0.88
CA ASN A 50 -5.24 -14.74 -0.93
C ASN A 50 -5.68 -13.52 -1.73
N PHE A 51 -6.83 -13.63 -2.40
CA PHE A 51 -7.41 -12.49 -3.12
C PHE A 51 -8.01 -11.49 -2.13
N GLN A 52 -7.58 -10.24 -2.23
CA GLN A 52 -8.04 -9.12 -1.41
C GLN A 52 -8.66 -8.04 -2.30
N THR A 53 -9.86 -7.58 -1.96
CA THR A 53 -10.53 -6.50 -2.68
C THR A 53 -9.86 -5.17 -2.39
N VAL A 54 -9.58 -4.40 -3.44
CA VAL A 54 -9.01 -3.07 -3.34
C VAL A 54 -9.75 -2.09 -4.24
N SER A 55 -9.52 -0.79 -4.03
CA SER A 55 -10.14 0.25 -4.84
C SER A 55 -9.63 0.26 -6.28
N CYS A 56 -10.44 0.85 -7.18
CA CYS A 56 -10.08 1.04 -8.59
C CYS A 56 -8.74 1.78 -8.75
N ASP A 57 -8.50 2.80 -7.91
CA ASP A 57 -7.26 3.59 -7.95
C ASP A 57 -6.03 2.75 -7.63
N ILE A 58 -6.11 1.94 -6.57
CA ILE A 58 -5.03 1.03 -6.19
C ILE A 58 -4.80 -0.01 -7.28
N VAL A 59 -5.84 -0.60 -7.85
CA VAL A 59 -5.71 -1.54 -8.98
C VAL A 59 -5.05 -0.89 -10.17
N ASN A 60 -5.43 0.35 -10.52
CA ASN A 60 -4.83 1.07 -11.64
C ASN A 60 -3.34 1.30 -11.40
N VAL A 61 -2.93 1.68 -10.17
CA VAL A 61 -1.52 1.82 -9.80
C VAL A 61 -0.79 0.48 -9.89
N LEU A 62 -1.35 -0.60 -9.34
CA LEU A 62 -0.71 -1.91 -9.33
C LEU A 62 -0.57 -2.49 -10.75
N LYS A 63 -1.62 -2.41 -11.59
CA LYS A 63 -1.61 -2.89 -12.98
C LYS A 63 -0.60 -2.12 -13.86
N ASN A 64 -0.44 -0.80 -13.65
CA ASN A 64 0.44 0.04 -14.47
C ASN A 64 1.85 0.24 -13.90
N SER A 65 2.20 -0.45 -12.81
CA SER A 65 3.54 -0.37 -12.22
C SER A 65 4.35 -1.65 -12.45
N ARG A 66 5.62 -1.63 -12.04
CA ARG A 66 6.50 -2.81 -12.03
C ARG A 66 5.99 -3.95 -11.15
N TYR A 67 5.03 -3.69 -10.27
CA TYR A 67 4.47 -4.70 -9.37
C TYR A 67 3.48 -5.64 -10.08
N SER A 68 2.94 -5.24 -11.23
CA SER A 68 1.96 -6.03 -11.99
C SER A 68 2.42 -7.47 -12.28
N GLN A 69 3.70 -7.68 -12.60
CA GLN A 69 4.25 -9.01 -12.85
C GLN A 69 4.15 -9.94 -11.63
N HIS A 70 4.22 -9.38 -10.42
CA HIS A 70 4.21 -10.11 -9.16
C HIS A 70 2.80 -10.33 -8.60
N LEU A 71 1.78 -9.75 -9.24
CA LEU A 71 0.40 -9.74 -8.77
C LEU A 71 -0.51 -10.45 -9.76
N GLU A 72 -1.57 -11.05 -9.23
CA GLU A 72 -2.67 -11.60 -10.02
C GLU A 72 -3.94 -10.81 -9.72
N PHE A 73 -4.69 -10.47 -10.76
CA PHE A 73 -5.88 -9.63 -10.69
C PHE A 73 -7.09 -10.45 -11.09
N LYS A 74 -8.14 -10.37 -10.29
CA LYS A 74 -9.46 -10.91 -10.62
C LYS A 74 -10.43 -9.76 -10.74
N ASP A 75 -11.04 -9.60 -11.90
CA ASP A 75 -12.10 -8.60 -12.10
C ASP A 75 -13.34 -9.01 -11.28
N ALA A 76 -14.06 -8.03 -10.72
CA ALA A 76 -15.30 -8.31 -10.01
C ALA A 76 -16.35 -8.84 -10.97
N GLU A 77 -17.19 -9.73 -10.45
CA GLU A 77 -18.40 -10.15 -11.15
C GLU A 77 -19.30 -8.92 -11.37
N SER A 78 -19.99 -8.90 -12.52
CA SER A 78 -20.80 -7.76 -13.01
C SER A 78 -21.90 -7.26 -12.06
N THR A 79 -22.13 -7.94 -10.94
CA THR A 79 -23.13 -7.66 -9.90
C THR A 79 -22.57 -6.90 -8.69
N CYS A 80 -21.27 -6.62 -8.62
CA CYS A 80 -20.69 -5.87 -7.51
C CYS A 80 -21.07 -4.37 -7.55
N THR A 81 -22.18 -4.03 -6.89
CA THR A 81 -22.62 -2.65 -6.59
C THR A 81 -21.99 -2.07 -5.33
N ALA A 82 -21.17 -2.83 -4.61
CA ALA A 82 -20.51 -2.36 -3.40
C ALA A 82 -19.51 -1.24 -3.76
N PRO A 83 -19.59 -0.06 -3.11
CA PRO A 83 -18.57 0.97 -3.25
C PRO A 83 -17.21 0.34 -2.95
N CYS A 84 -16.24 0.52 -3.86
CA CYS A 84 -14.85 0.27 -3.54
C CYS A 84 -14.55 0.98 -2.22
N ALA A 85 -14.06 0.24 -1.21
CA ALA A 85 -13.69 0.83 0.06
C ALA A 85 -12.76 2.01 -0.23
N SER A 86 -13.23 3.23 0.03
CA SER A 86 -12.41 4.42 -0.09
C SER A 86 -11.35 4.29 0.98
N THR A 87 -10.12 4.02 0.56
CA THR A 87 -8.94 4.07 1.41
C THR A 87 -8.83 5.51 1.90
N ASN A 88 -9.33 5.76 3.11
CA ASN A 88 -9.14 7.02 3.81
C ASN A 88 -7.66 7.33 3.75
N SER A 89 -7.28 8.47 3.15
CA SER A 89 -5.89 8.88 3.05
C SER A 89 -5.26 8.75 4.43
N ALA A 90 -4.25 7.90 4.55
CA ALA A 90 -3.67 7.62 5.85
C ALA A 90 -3.00 8.91 6.37
N ASP A 91 -3.62 9.53 7.38
CA ASP A 91 -3.09 10.75 7.99
C ASP A 91 -1.74 10.42 8.64
N PRO A 92 -0.64 11.04 8.20
CA PRO A 92 0.68 10.73 8.73
C PRO A 92 0.81 11.03 10.24
N PHE A 93 0.00 11.93 10.80
CA PHE A 93 -0.03 12.21 12.23
C PHE A 93 -0.73 11.10 13.01
N GLU A 94 -1.83 10.55 12.49
CA GLU A 94 -2.53 9.41 13.10
C GLU A 94 -1.67 8.14 13.02
N LEU A 95 -1.03 7.90 11.87
CA LEU A 95 -0.10 6.79 11.69
C LEU A 95 1.10 6.85 12.64
N ALA A 96 1.66 8.05 12.86
CA ALA A 96 2.77 8.25 13.79
C ALA A 96 2.38 7.94 15.25
N ASN A 97 1.11 8.09 15.61
CA ASN A 97 0.60 7.76 16.95
C ASN A 97 0.33 6.26 17.12
N ALA A 98 -0.07 5.57 16.05
CA ALA A 98 -0.31 4.12 16.07
C ALA A 98 0.99 3.29 16.12
N GLY A 99 2.08 3.82 15.57
CA GLY A 99 3.40 3.18 15.57
C GLY A 99 4.19 3.40 16.88
N THR A 100 3.77 2.80 17.99
CA THR A 100 4.56 2.77 19.23
C THR A 100 5.70 1.75 19.15
N GLU A 101 6.71 1.99 18.33
CA GLU A 101 8.11 1.67 18.63
C GLU A 101 8.99 2.64 17.85
N LYS A 102 9.53 3.66 18.54
CA LYS A 102 10.51 4.57 17.96
C LYS A 102 11.78 3.75 17.68
N PRO A 103 12.23 3.61 16.42
CA PRO A 103 13.55 3.03 16.18
C PRO A 103 14.58 3.96 16.82
N PRO A 104 15.66 3.42 17.44
CA PRO A 104 16.68 4.22 18.11
C PRO A 104 17.49 4.98 17.06
N CYS A 105 17.01 6.14 16.64
CA CYS A 105 17.77 7.09 15.87
C CYS A 105 18.77 7.76 16.81
N CYS A 106 20.06 7.56 16.53
CA CYS A 106 21.23 8.07 17.27
C CYS A 106 21.52 7.36 18.61
N LYS A 107 22.37 6.31 18.57
CA LYS A 107 23.26 6.08 19.72
C LYS A 107 24.13 7.34 19.84
N LYS A 108 24.11 7.99 21.02
CA LYS A 108 24.99 9.13 21.32
C LYS A 108 26.40 8.78 20.85
N ALA A 109 26.95 9.57 19.91
CA ALA A 109 28.34 9.43 19.54
C ALA A 109 29.16 9.59 20.83
N LYS A 110 29.95 8.56 21.16
CA LYS A 110 30.90 8.64 22.28
C LYS A 110 31.86 9.78 21.90
N ALA A 111 31.93 10.83 22.71
CA ALA A 111 32.93 11.86 22.53
C ALA A 111 34.31 11.17 22.56
N CYS A 112 35.09 11.32 21.49
CA CYS A 112 36.49 10.93 21.49
C CYS A 112 37.23 11.86 22.47
N CYS A 113 37.88 11.25 23.47
CA CYS A 113 39.03 11.83 24.16
C CYS A 113 40.30 11.25 23.54
#